data_AF-A0A7V9CPX7-F1
#
_entry.id   AF-A0A7V9CPX7-F1
#
_cell.length_a   1.000
_cell.length_b   1.000
_cell.length_c   1.000
_cell.angle_alpha   90.00
_cell.angle_beta   90.00
_cell.angle_gamma   90.00
#
_symmetry.space_group_name_H-M   'P 1'
#
loop_
_entity.id
_entity.type
_entity.pdbx_description
1 polymer ?
#
loop_
_entity_poly.entity_id
_entity_poly.type
_entity_poly.pdbx_seq_one_letter_code
_entity_poly.pdbx_strand_id
1 'polypeptide(L)'
;MIIGRLAPTPSGLLHLGNVCAFAGAWLSARAGDGRLLLRIEDVDRGRSRPDVEQAIRDDLDWLGLTWDAETVPQSLRDYRPALARLETRRYYCRCTRAMREWALPAAAGCPGACHQEGYVDGAVRFRLDPGVVSFVDHRRGWQ
;
A
#
# COMPACT_ATOMS: atom_id res chain seq x y z
N MET A 1 7.31 13.81 17.24
CA MET A 1 5.91 13.95 16.77
C MET A 1 5.56 12.76 15.90
N ILE A 2 4.55 11.97 16.29
CA ILE A 2 4.08 10.80 15.53
C ILE A 2 3.20 11.26 14.37
N ILE A 3 3.34 10.66 13.18
CA ILE A 3 2.42 10.89 12.06
C ILE A 3 1.88 9.54 11.59
N GLY A 4 0.59 9.30 11.84
CA GLY A 4 -0.15 8.12 11.41
C GLY A 4 -0.99 8.38 10.15
N ARG A 5 -1.62 7.32 9.63
CA ARG A 5 -2.63 7.44 8.57
C ARG A 5 -3.72 6.40 8.63
N LEU A 6 -4.93 6.80 8.23
CA LEU A 6 -6.02 5.94 7.78
C LEU A 6 -5.93 5.82 6.27
N ALA A 7 -5.86 4.59 5.75
CA ALA A 7 -5.65 4.35 4.32
C ALA A 7 -6.70 3.38 3.74
N PRO A 8 -7.98 3.79 3.65
CA PRO A 8 -9.02 2.94 3.10
C PRO A 8 -8.98 2.86 1.58
N THR A 9 -9.32 1.68 1.03
CA THR A 9 -9.55 1.48 -0.41
C THR A 9 -11.06 1.55 -0.67
N PRO A 10 -11.55 2.44 -1.57
CA PRO A 10 -12.98 2.64 -1.82
C PRO A 10 -13.60 1.55 -2.72
N SER A 11 -13.22 0.28 -2.52
CA SER A 11 -13.78 -0.88 -3.22
C SER A 11 -14.92 -1.57 -2.46
N GLY A 12 -15.15 -1.17 -1.21
CA GLY A 12 -16.22 -1.66 -0.35
C GLY A 12 -16.31 -0.81 0.91
N LEU A 13 -17.45 -0.91 1.62
CA LEU A 13 -17.67 -0.19 2.88
C LEU A 13 -16.71 -0.65 3.98
N LEU A 14 -16.59 0.14 5.05
CA LEU A 14 -15.79 -0.25 6.19
C LEU A 14 -16.34 -1.52 6.84
N HIS A 15 -15.48 -2.53 6.98
CA HIS A 15 -15.76 -3.70 7.81
C HIS A 15 -15.04 -3.57 9.16
N LEU A 16 -15.37 -4.45 10.11
CA LEU A 16 -14.81 -4.42 11.46
C LEU A 16 -13.27 -4.41 11.49
N GLY A 17 -12.63 -5.20 10.62
CA GLY A 17 -11.16 -5.18 10.50
C GLY A 17 -10.56 -3.80 10.17
N ASN A 18 -11.21 -3.01 9.30
CA ASN A 18 -10.78 -1.65 8.99
C ASN A 18 -10.95 -0.77 10.22
N VAL A 19 -12.11 -0.84 10.88
CA VAL A 19 -12.41 -0.09 12.10
C VAL A 19 -11.38 -0.37 13.19
N CYS A 20 -11.05 -1.64 13.45
CA CYS A 20 -10.03 -2.01 14.44
C CYS A 20 -8.65 -1.45 14.10
N ALA A 21 -8.22 -1.54 12.83
CA ALA A 21 -6.94 -1.01 12.40
C ALA A 21 -6.88 0.52 12.48
N PHE A 22 -7.95 1.20 12.07
CA PHE A 22 -8.06 2.65 12.07
C PHE A 22 -8.17 3.22 13.49
N ALA A 23 -8.94 2.58 14.37
CA ALA A 23 -8.99 2.92 15.78
C ALA A 23 -7.61 2.78 16.45
N GLY A 24 -6.85 1.72 16.13
CA GLY A 24 -5.48 1.55 16.63
C GLY A 24 -4.54 2.66 16.16
N ALA A 25 -4.59 3.03 14.88
CA ALA A 25 -3.80 4.14 14.33
C ALA A 25 -4.19 5.49 14.95
N TRP A 26 -5.50 5.74 15.09
CA TRP A 26 -6.05 6.95 15.69
C TRP A 26 -5.63 7.08 17.15
N LEU A 27 -5.85 6.05 17.97
CA LEU A 27 -5.46 6.04 19.39
C LEU A 27 -3.95 6.24 19.56
N SER A 28 -3.14 5.57 18.74
CA SER A 28 -1.68 5.72 18.79
C SER A 28 -1.23 7.14 18.45
N ALA A 29 -1.86 7.80 17.48
CA ALA A 29 -1.54 9.17 17.13
C ALA A 29 -1.99 10.13 18.24
N ARG A 30 -3.24 10.03 18.71
CA ARG A 30 -3.81 10.93 19.72
C ARG A 30 -3.12 10.80 21.08
N ALA A 31 -2.75 9.59 21.50
CA ALA A 31 -2.04 9.37 22.76
C ALA A 31 -0.62 10.00 22.76
N GLY A 32 -0.01 10.16 21.59
CA GLY A 32 1.32 10.74 21.42
C GLY A 32 1.33 12.20 20.97
N ASP A 33 0.20 12.91 21.08
CA ASP A 33 0.01 14.27 20.55
C ASP A 33 0.49 14.40 19.09
N GLY A 34 0.20 13.34 18.32
CA GLY A 34 0.62 13.16 16.94
C GLY A 34 -0.44 13.61 15.94
N ARG A 35 -0.06 13.53 14.67
CA ARG A 35 -0.94 13.83 13.55
C ARG A 35 -1.47 12.56 12.90
N LEU A 36 -2.69 12.62 12.38
CA LEU A 36 -3.35 11.54 11.64
C LEU A 36 -3.82 12.06 10.28
N LEU A 37 -3.43 11.35 9.21
CA LEU A 37 -3.81 11.70 7.84
C LEU A 37 -4.87 10.73 7.30
N LEU A 38 -5.80 11.22 6.47
CA LEU A 38 -6.62 10.38 5.61
C LEU A 38 -5.99 10.27 4.22
N ARG A 39 -5.84 9.05 3.71
CA ARG A 39 -5.36 8.78 2.36
C ARG A 39 -6.23 7.75 1.67
N ILE A 40 -7.06 8.19 0.73
CA ILE A 40 -7.85 7.29 -0.09
C ILE A 40 -6.93 6.53 -1.06
N GLU A 41 -7.01 5.20 -1.03
CA GLU A 41 -6.23 4.28 -1.87
C GLU A 41 -7.02 3.92 -3.15
N ASP A 42 -7.35 4.91 -3.98
CA ASP A 42 -8.17 4.81 -5.20
C ASP A 42 -7.37 4.48 -6.48
N VAL A 43 -6.19 3.85 -6.33
CA VAL A 43 -5.29 3.54 -7.46
C VAL A 43 -5.96 2.62 -8.49
N ASP A 44 -6.79 1.68 -8.02
CA ASP A 44 -7.55 0.78 -8.90
C ASP A 44 -8.91 1.38 -9.25
N ARG A 45 -8.93 2.18 -10.33
CA ARG A 45 -10.12 2.88 -10.80
C ARG A 45 -11.26 1.94 -11.21
N GLY A 46 -10.98 0.69 -11.56
CA GLY A 46 -12.01 -0.28 -11.94
C GLY A 46 -12.81 -0.80 -10.74
N ARG A 47 -12.23 -0.74 -9.54
CA ARG A 47 -12.87 -1.17 -8.30
C ARG A 47 -13.27 -0.02 -7.38
N SER A 48 -12.70 1.16 -7.57
CA SER A 48 -12.95 2.34 -6.73
C SER A 48 -14.29 2.97 -7.07
N ARG A 49 -15.15 3.18 -6.08
CA ARG A 49 -16.47 3.81 -6.27
C ARG A 49 -16.59 5.11 -5.44
N PRO A 50 -16.93 6.26 -6.06
CA PRO A 50 -17.03 7.53 -5.34
C PRO A 50 -18.07 7.55 -4.21
N ASP A 51 -19.19 6.84 -4.37
CA ASP A 51 -20.22 6.68 -3.34
C ASP A 51 -19.67 5.99 -2.09
N VAL A 52 -18.85 4.97 -2.28
CA VAL A 52 -18.18 4.24 -1.19
C VAL A 52 -17.13 5.10 -0.52
N GLU A 53 -16.38 5.88 -1.30
CA GLU A 53 -15.39 6.80 -0.77
C GLU A 53 -16.02 7.83 0.18
N GLN A 54 -17.18 8.38 -0.18
CA GLN A 54 -17.93 9.28 0.70
C GLN A 54 -18.47 8.54 1.93
N ALA A 55 -19.10 7.37 1.75
CA ALA A 55 -19.60 6.58 2.86
C ALA A 55 -18.50 6.21 3.88
N ILE A 56 -17.27 5.95 3.41
CA ILE A 56 -16.12 5.72 4.28
C ILE A 56 -15.81 6.96 5.13
N ARG A 57 -15.84 8.17 4.56
CA ARG A 57 -15.62 9.41 5.33
C ARG A 57 -16.72 9.59 6.37
N ASP A 58 -17.97 9.38 5.97
CA ASP A 58 -19.13 9.50 6.84
C ASP A 58 -19.06 8.50 8.02
N ASP A 59 -18.68 7.25 7.75
CA ASP A 59 -18.48 6.22 8.78
C ASP A 59 -17.34 6.58 9.75
N LEU A 60 -16.22 7.09 9.24
CA LEU A 60 -15.09 7.52 10.08
C LEU A 60 -15.47 8.68 11.00
N ASP A 61 -16.20 9.67 10.47
CA ASP A 61 -16.71 10.80 11.25
C ASP A 61 -17.73 10.34 12.30
N TRP A 62 -18.66 9.45 11.93
CA TRP A 62 -19.64 8.88 12.86
C TRP A 62 -18.98 8.10 14.01
N LEU A 63 -17.91 7.35 13.72
CA LEU A 63 -17.12 6.63 14.71
C LEU A 63 -16.22 7.54 15.58
N GLY A 64 -16.11 8.83 15.25
CA GLY A 64 -15.19 9.77 15.91
C GLY A 64 -13.72 9.55 15.56
N LEU A 65 -13.42 8.78 14.50
CA LEU A 65 -12.06 8.52 14.02
C LEU A 65 -11.56 9.64 13.11
N THR A 66 -11.57 10.87 13.64
CA THR A 66 -11.24 12.09 12.89
C THR A 66 -9.76 12.17 12.49
N TRP A 67 -9.48 12.83 11.37
CA TRP A 67 -8.13 13.07 10.84
C TRP A 67 -7.84 14.56 10.73
N ASP A 68 -6.55 14.92 10.72
CA ASP A 68 -6.12 16.33 10.73
C ASP A 68 -5.96 16.90 9.32
N ALA A 69 -5.68 16.06 8.33
CA ALA A 69 -5.60 16.46 6.94
C ALA A 69 -5.86 15.27 6.01
N GLU A 70 -6.54 15.54 4.90
CA GLU A 70 -6.66 14.59 3.81
C GLU A 70 -5.55 14.83 2.78
N THR A 71 -4.98 13.74 2.28
CA THR A 71 -3.95 13.80 1.25
C THR A 71 -4.55 13.70 -0.14
N VAL A 72 -3.85 14.19 -1.17
CA VAL A 72 -4.28 14.07 -2.57
C VAL A 72 -4.64 12.60 -2.89
N PRO A 73 -5.81 12.33 -3.52
CA PRO A 73 -6.19 10.99 -3.95
C PRO A 73 -5.07 10.32 -4.74
N GLN A 74 -4.84 9.04 -4.47
CA GLN A 74 -3.70 8.35 -5.07
C GLN A 74 -3.80 8.23 -6.59
N SER A 75 -5.01 8.20 -7.15
CA SER A 75 -5.25 8.18 -8.59
C SER A 75 -4.85 9.47 -9.31
N LEU A 76 -4.62 10.55 -8.57
CA LEU A 76 -4.18 11.86 -9.06
C LEU A 76 -2.68 12.11 -8.82
N ARG A 77 -1.98 11.20 -8.14
CA ARG A 77 -0.55 11.35 -7.87
C ARG A 77 0.30 10.88 -9.05
N ASP A 78 1.38 11.61 -9.29
CA ASP A 78 2.41 11.18 -10.24
C ASP A 78 3.50 10.36 -9.54
N TYR A 79 3.53 9.06 -9.82
CA TYR A 79 4.54 8.14 -9.29
C TYR A 79 5.79 8.02 -10.19
N ARG A 80 5.77 8.59 -11.41
CA ARG A 80 6.90 8.48 -12.37
C ARG A 80 8.21 9.04 -11.80
N PRO A 81 8.23 10.18 -11.08
CA PRO A 81 9.48 10.69 -10.50
C PRO A 81 10.04 9.76 -9.42
N ALA A 82 9.19 9.19 -8.56
CA ALA A 82 9.62 8.22 -7.56
C ALA A 82 10.17 6.95 -8.21
N LEU A 83 9.52 6.50 -9.28
CA LEU A 83 9.93 5.34 -10.05
C LEU A 83 11.28 5.55 -10.77
N ALA A 84 11.52 6.74 -11.33
CA ALA A 84 12.79 7.10 -11.96
C ALA A 84 13.97 7.08 -10.97
N ARG A 85 13.74 7.42 -9.69
CA ARG A 85 14.76 7.33 -8.63
C ARG A 85 15.16 5.90 -8.28
N LEU A 86 14.41 4.89 -8.74
CA LEU A 86 14.65 3.48 -8.47
C LEU A 86 15.31 2.75 -9.63
N GLU A 87 15.93 3.45 -10.59
CA GLU A 87 16.50 2.87 -11.81
C GLU A 87 17.41 1.66 -11.56
N THR A 88 18.32 1.77 -10.59
CA THR A 88 19.25 0.67 -10.23
C THR A 88 18.63 -0.38 -9.30
N ARG A 89 17.44 -0.10 -8.77
CA ARG A 89 16.68 -0.93 -7.82
C ARG A 89 15.42 -1.54 -8.46
N ARG A 90 15.26 -1.42 -9.78
CA ARG A 90 14.14 -1.95 -10.54
C ARG A 90 14.62 -2.69 -11.79
N TYR A 91 13.76 -3.54 -12.31
CA TYR A 91 13.93 -4.17 -13.62
C TYR A 91 12.57 -4.41 -14.26
N TYR A 92 12.54 -4.58 -15.58
CA TYR A 92 11.33 -4.92 -16.31
C TYR A 92 11.16 -6.44 -16.42
N CYS A 93 9.93 -6.91 -16.24
CA CYS A 93 9.56 -8.33 -16.28
C CYS A 93 8.46 -8.56 -17.32
N ARG A 94 8.72 -9.49 -18.23
CA ARG A 94 7.78 -9.90 -19.29
C ARG A 94 7.13 -11.27 -19.04
N CYS A 95 7.39 -11.92 -17.90
CA CYS A 95 6.75 -13.19 -17.57
C CYS A 95 5.23 -13.04 -17.56
N THR A 96 4.52 -13.90 -18.30
CA THR A 96 3.06 -13.99 -18.23
C THR A 96 2.61 -14.60 -16.91
N ARG A 97 1.30 -14.57 -16.63
CA ARG A 97 0.75 -15.24 -15.45
C ARG A 97 0.97 -16.77 -15.52
N ALA A 98 0.68 -17.37 -16.68
CA ALA A 98 0.90 -18.79 -16.93
C ALA A 98 2.37 -19.21 -16.73
N MET A 99 3.33 -18.41 -17.22
CA MET A 99 4.76 -18.68 -17.02
C MET A 99 5.16 -18.70 -15.53
N ARG A 100 4.55 -17.85 -14.71
CA ARG A 100 4.84 -17.81 -13.25
C ARG A 100 4.22 -19.00 -12.52
N GLU A 101 2.99 -19.36 -12.88
CA GLU A 101 2.29 -20.52 -12.29
C GLU A 101 2.98 -21.85 -12.64
N TRP A 102 3.63 -21.93 -13.80
CA TRP A 102 4.44 -23.10 -14.20
C TRP A 102 5.83 -23.14 -13.56
N ALA A 103 6.46 -21.99 -13.33
CA ALA A 103 7.84 -21.92 -12.88
C ALA A 103 8.00 -22.13 -11.37
N LEU A 104 6.91 -22.15 -10.59
CA LEU A 104 6.95 -22.11 -9.14
C LEU A 104 5.80 -22.94 -8.54
N PRO A 105 5.98 -23.63 -7.39
CA PRO A 105 4.83 -24.16 -6.65
C PRO A 105 3.84 -23.02 -6.39
N ALA A 106 2.54 -23.31 -6.39
CA ALA A 106 1.42 -22.33 -6.47
C ALA A 106 1.43 -21.15 -5.47
N ALA A 107 2.38 -21.10 -4.52
CA ALA A 107 2.62 -20.01 -3.57
C ALA A 107 3.88 -19.16 -3.85
N ALA A 108 4.76 -19.55 -4.77
CA ALA A 108 5.98 -18.81 -5.07
C ALA A 108 5.73 -17.88 -6.28
N GLY A 109 5.97 -16.58 -6.08
CA GLY A 109 5.54 -15.50 -6.96
C GLY A 109 6.25 -15.40 -8.32
N CYS A 110 7.18 -14.46 -8.48
CA CYS A 110 8.00 -14.35 -9.68
C CYS A 110 9.43 -14.78 -9.32
N PRO A 111 10.08 -15.66 -10.10
CA PRO A 111 11.40 -16.19 -9.75
C PRO A 111 12.52 -15.14 -9.87
N GLY A 112 12.21 -13.93 -10.36
CA GLY A 112 13.16 -12.83 -10.47
C GLY A 112 14.19 -12.98 -11.60
N ALA A 113 14.15 -14.06 -12.39
CA ALA A 113 15.11 -14.32 -13.47
C ALA A 113 15.24 -13.15 -14.47
N CYS A 114 14.14 -12.43 -14.76
CA CYS A 114 14.16 -11.29 -15.68
C CYS A 114 15.10 -10.14 -15.25
N HIS A 115 15.60 -10.10 -14.01
CA HIS A 115 16.51 -9.04 -13.59
C HIS A 115 17.86 -9.04 -14.32
N GLN A 116 18.22 -10.16 -14.98
CA GLN A 116 19.45 -10.33 -15.76
C GLN A 116 19.25 -10.08 -17.25
N GLU A 117 18.00 -10.05 -17.73
CA GLU A 117 17.67 -10.01 -19.16
C GLU A 117 17.77 -8.62 -19.79
N GLY A 118 17.76 -7.56 -18.97
CA GLY A 118 17.90 -6.19 -19.47
C GLY A 118 16.72 -5.68 -20.31
N TYR A 119 15.50 -6.22 -20.12
CA TYR A 119 14.30 -5.69 -20.78
C TYR A 119 14.09 -4.20 -20.48
N VAL A 120 13.57 -3.48 -21.47
CA VAL A 120 13.29 -2.02 -21.40
C VAL A 120 11.80 -1.70 -21.15
N ASP A 121 10.96 -2.73 -21.10
CA ASP A 121 9.51 -2.64 -21.01
C ASP A 121 8.89 -3.91 -20.38
N GLY A 122 7.64 -3.78 -19.93
CA GLY A 122 6.91 -4.81 -19.21
C GLY A 122 6.50 -4.35 -17.82
N ALA A 123 6.13 -5.30 -16.97
CA ALA A 123 5.81 -4.98 -15.57
C ALA A 123 7.10 -4.59 -14.83
N VAL A 124 7.09 -3.46 -14.13
CA VAL A 124 8.23 -3.09 -13.29
C VAL A 124 8.22 -3.91 -12.01
N ARG A 125 9.37 -4.48 -11.65
CA ARG A 125 9.60 -5.19 -10.39
C ARG A 125 10.79 -4.59 -9.64
N PHE A 126 10.80 -4.73 -8.32
CA PHE A 126 11.94 -4.32 -7.51
C PHE A 126 13.03 -5.40 -7.52
N ARG A 127 14.28 -4.97 -7.65
CA ARG A 127 15.46 -5.79 -7.41
C ARG A 127 15.71 -5.81 -5.91
N LEU A 128 15.52 -6.97 -5.29
CA LEU A 128 15.76 -7.17 -3.86
C LEU A 128 17.22 -7.60 -3.66
N ASP A 129 17.86 -7.04 -2.64
CA ASP A 129 19.17 -7.52 -2.20
C ASP A 129 19.00 -8.90 -1.54
N PRO A 130 19.95 -9.83 -1.72
CA PRO A 130 19.91 -11.09 -1.01
C PRO A 130 20.05 -10.87 0.50
N GLY A 131 19.29 -11.61 1.30
CA GLY A 131 19.39 -11.56 2.77
C GLY A 131 18.05 -11.71 3.47
N VAL A 132 18.10 -11.63 4.80
CA VAL A 132 16.93 -11.61 5.66
C VAL A 132 16.61 -10.15 6.00
N VAL A 133 15.39 -9.73 5.68
CA VAL A 133 14.87 -8.44 6.15
C VAL A 133 14.35 -8.65 7.56
N SER A 134 14.87 -7.88 8.51
CA SER A 134 14.37 -7.86 9.89
C SER A 134 13.98 -6.44 10.30
N PHE A 135 13.01 -6.33 11.19
CA PHE A 135 12.55 -5.06 11.73
C PHE A 135 11.94 -5.23 13.12
N VAL A 136 11.84 -4.14 13.87
CA VAL A 136 11.14 -4.12 15.16
C VAL A 136 9.71 -3.65 14.95
N ASP A 137 8.76 -4.58 15.07
CA ASP A 137 7.36 -4.25 15.15
C ASP A 137 7.02 -3.78 16.57
N HIS A 138 6.34 -2.64 16.69
CA HIS A 138 6.04 -2.05 18.00
C HIS A 138 5.14 -2.94 18.90
N ARG A 139 4.35 -3.84 18.30
CA ARG A 139 3.50 -4.78 19.03
C ARG A 139 4.14 -6.17 19.17
N ARG A 140 4.79 -6.66 18.11
CA ARG A 140 5.31 -8.04 18.03
C ARG A 140 6.79 -8.17 18.39
N GLY A 141 7.52 -7.06 18.53
CA GLY A 141 8.95 -7.05 18.74
C GLY A 141 9.71 -7.37 17.45
N TRP A 142 10.86 -8.03 17.57
CA TRP A 142 11.68 -8.42 16.41
C TRP A 142 10.92 -9.37 15.48
N GLN A 143 10.90 -9.05 14.19
CA GLN A 143 10.32 -9.84 13.08
C GLN A 143 11.36 -10.07 11.99
#